data_AF-A0A846UVA2-F1
#
_entry.id   AF-A0A846UVA2-F1
#
_cell.length_a   1.000
_cell.length_b   1.000
_cell.length_c   1.000
_cell.angle_alpha   90.00
_cell.angle_beta   90.00
_cell.angle_gamma   90.00
#
_symmetry.space_group_name_H-M   'P 1'
#
loop_
_entity.id
_entity.type
_entity.pdbx_description
1 polymer ?
#
loop_
_entity_poly.entity_id
_entity_poly.type
_entity_poly.pdbx_seq_one_letter_code
_entity_poly.pdbx_strand_id
1 'polypeptide(L)' 'MAENGFKCAHRPCKCTVPSEGEFCGDHCSKAAGSQAPETLCGCGHPACGTSPQARPEEQSDG' A
#
# COMPACT_ATOMS: atom_id res chain seq x y z
N MET A 1 1.87 -24.65 11.37
CA MET A 1 2.30 -24.20 10.03
C MET A 1 2.45 -22.70 10.16
N ALA A 2 3.64 -22.14 9.98
CA ALA A 2 3.85 -20.72 10.22
C ALA A 2 3.12 -19.95 9.13
N GLU A 3 1.96 -19.39 9.49
CA GLU A 3 1.17 -18.50 8.64
C GLU A 3 1.85 -17.13 8.56
N ASN A 4 3.14 -17.16 8.21
CA ASN A 4 4.04 -16.04 8.34
C ASN A 4 4.24 -15.46 6.95
N GLY A 5 3.21 -14.77 6.46
CA GLY A 5 3.34 -13.97 5.25
C GLY A 5 4.58 -13.06 5.35
N PHE A 6 5.28 -12.87 4.25
CA PHE A 6 6.45 -12.01 4.21
C PHE A 6 6.03 -10.55 4.10
N LYS A 7 6.83 -9.62 4.61
CA LYS A 7 6.59 -8.20 4.39
C LYS A 7 6.83 -7.85 2.91
N CYS A 8 5.99 -6.98 2.36
CA CYS A 8 6.19 -6.44 1.03
C CYS A 8 7.61 -5.86 0.90
N ALA A 9 8.25 -6.09 -0.24
CA ALA A 9 9.60 -5.59 -0.51
C ALA A 9 9.71 -4.05 -0.54
N HIS A 10 8.59 -3.33 -0.64
CA HIS A 10 8.56 -1.89 -0.52
C HIS A 10 8.62 -1.47 0.96
N ARG A 11 9.72 -0.83 1.38
CA ARG A 11 9.98 -0.47 2.80
C ARG A 11 8.83 0.22 3.55
N PRO A 12 8.15 1.25 3.01
CA PRO A 12 7.07 1.91 3.71
C PRO A 12 5.72 1.16 3.60
N CYS A 13 5.68 0.05 2.86
CA CYS A 13 4.51 -0.82 2.75
C CYS A 13 4.41 -1.77 3.95
N LYS A 14 3.22 -1.89 4.53
CA LYS A 14 2.92 -2.79 5.65
C LYS A 14 2.14 -4.05 5.21
N CYS A 15 1.94 -4.23 3.90
CA CYS A 15 1.27 -5.41 3.39
C CYS A 15 2.11 -6.68 3.57
N THR A 16 1.40 -7.78 3.71
CA THR A 16 1.96 -9.13 3.74
C THR A 16 1.78 -9.78 2.37
N VAL A 17 2.80 -10.49 1.89
CA VAL A 17 2.88 -11.16 0.60
C VAL A 17 3.20 -12.65 0.80
N PRO A 18 2.85 -13.52 -0.17
CA PRO A 18 3.07 -14.96 -0.02
C PRO A 18 4.55 -15.35 -0.07
N SER A 19 5.40 -14.51 -0.69
CA SER A 19 6.83 -14.78 -0.90
C SER A 19 7.70 -13.60 -0.47
N GLU A 20 8.88 -13.88 0.10
CA GLU A 20 9.86 -12.84 0.43
C GLU A 20 10.36 -12.14 -0.84
N GLY A 21 10.45 -10.81 -0.81
CA GLY A 21 10.88 -10.02 -1.97
C GLY A 21 9.75 -9.70 -2.95
N GLU A 22 8.53 -10.16 -2.69
CA GLU A 22 7.39 -9.86 -3.54
C GLU A 22 6.72 -8.53 -3.17
N PHE A 23 6.00 -7.97 -4.14
CA PHE A 23 5.26 -6.73 -3.99
C PHE A 23 3.77 -7.04 -3.85
N CYS A 24 3.07 -6.32 -2.96
CA CYS A 24 1.63 -6.48 -2.83
C CYS A 24 0.86 -6.00 -4.08
N GLY A 25 1.52 -5.30 -5.00
CA GLY A 25 0.97 -4.83 -6.27
C GLY A 25 1.95 -3.96 -7.05
N ASP A 26 1.56 -3.57 -8.26
CA ASP A 26 2.40 -2.81 -9.21
C ASP A 26 2.88 -1.46 -8.69
N HIS A 27 2.09 -0.81 -7.83
CA HIS A 27 2.47 0.45 -7.20
C HIS A 27 3.77 0.28 -6.40
N CYS A 28 3.87 -0.79 -5.61
CA CYS A 28 5.05 -1.06 -4.78
C CYS A 28 6.25 -1.50 -5.61
N SER A 29 6.06 -2.25 -6.71
CA SER A 29 7.17 -2.65 -7.58
C SER A 29 7.77 -1.45 -8.31
N LYS A 30 6.93 -0.53 -8.81
CA LYS A 30 7.36 0.74 -9.43
C LYS A 30 8.01 1.68 -8.42
N ALA A 31 7.45 1.79 -7.22
CA ALA A 31 7.99 2.66 -6.17
C ALA A 31 9.34 2.15 -5.66
N ALA A 32 9.54 0.83 -5.51
CA ALA A 32 10.81 0.26 -5.09
C ALA A 32 11.95 0.47 -6.10
N GLY A 33 11.64 0.58 -7.39
CA GLY A 33 12.61 0.96 -8.42
C GLY A 33 12.82 2.48 -8.58
N SER A 34 12.03 3.29 -7.88
CA SER A 34 12.13 4.75 -7.94
C SER A 34 13.13 5.25 -6.90
N GLN A 35 14.03 6.15 -7.30
CA GLN A 35 15.05 6.72 -6.41
C GLN A 35 14.49 7.80 -5.46
N ALA A 36 13.19 8.10 -5.56
CA ALA A 36 12.51 9.04 -4.69
C ALA A 36 12.30 8.42 -3.30
N PRO A 37 12.71 9.10 -2.22
CA PRO A 37 12.45 8.64 -0.86
C PRO A 37 10.96 8.80 -0.54
N GLU A 38 10.17 7.77 -0.84
CA GLU A 38 8.77 7.68 -0.45
C GLU A 38 8.69 7.35 1.05
N THR A 39 8.06 8.24 1.82
CA THR A 39 7.86 8.04 3.28
C THR A 39 6.61 7.25 3.61
N LEU A 40 5.64 7.18 2.69
CA LEU A 40 4.35 6.51 2.86
C LEU A 40 4.06 5.65 1.64
N CYS A 41 3.39 4.50 1.84
CA CYS A 41 3.00 3.63 0.75
C CYS A 41 1.58 3.95 0.26
N GLY A 42 1.43 4.24 -1.04
CA GLY A 42 0.17 4.58 -1.68
C GLY A 42 -0.56 3.40 -2.34
N CYS A 43 -0.30 2.15 -1.93
CA CYS A 43 -0.74 0.97 -2.67
C CYS A 43 -2.26 0.68 -2.63
N GLY A 44 -3.07 1.48 -1.93
CA GLY A 44 -4.52 1.28 -1.86
C GLY A 44 -4.97 0.25 -0.82
N HIS A 45 -4.04 -0.52 -0.25
CA HIS A 45 -4.39 -1.60 0.67
C HIS A 45 -4.71 -1.07 2.08
N PRO A 46 -5.67 -1.72 2.78
CA PRO A 46 -6.08 -1.30 4.12
C PRO A 46 -4.90 -1.33 5.11
N ALA A 47 -3.95 -2.24 4.94
CA ALA A 47 -2.75 -2.33 5.77
C ALA A 47 -1.82 -1.11 5.65
N CYS A 48 -1.81 -0.43 4.49
CA CYS A 48 -0.97 0.74 4.24
C CYS A 48 -1.69 2.06 4.55
N GLY A 49 -2.97 2.02 4.92
CA GLY A 49 -3.68 3.18 5.43
C GLY A 49 -4.11 4.20 4.38
N THR A 50 -4.03 3.88 3.08
CA THR A 50 -4.72 4.69 2.06
C THR A 50 -6.13 4.18 1.87
N SER A 51 -6.93 4.25 2.92
CA SER A 51 -8.38 4.28 2.70
C SER A 51 -8.67 5.69 2.20
N PRO A 52 -9.10 5.90 0.95
CA PRO A 52 -9.80 7.12 0.62
C PRO A 52 -11.08 7.08 1.43
N GLN A 53 -11.05 7.54 2.67
CA GLN A 53 -12.26 8.09 3.27
C GLN A 53 -12.52 9.36 2.45
N ALA A 54 -13.21 9.23 1.33
CA ALA A 54 -14.66 9.36 1.30
C ALA A 54 -15.01 10.71 1.94
N ARG A 55 -14.85 11.78 1.16
CA ARG A 55 -15.84 12.85 1.17
C ARG A 55 -17.01 12.28 0.35
N PRO A 56 -18.03 11.65 0.96
CA PRO A 56 -19.28 11.49 0.23
C PRO A 56 -19.77 12.90 -0.15
N GLU A 57 -20.20 13.02 -1.40
CA GLU A 57 -20.96 14.16 -1.94
C GLU A 57 -22.00 14.65 -0.90
N GLU A 58 -21.79 15.82 -0.29
CA GLU A 58 -22.84 16.58 0.40
C GLU A 58 -22.45 18.06 0.39
N GLN A 59 -22.88 18.76 -0.65
CA GLN A 59 -23.48 20.09 -0.52
C GLN A 59 -24.17 20.43 -1.85
N SER A 60 -25.31 19.79 -2.04
CA SER A 60 -26.39 20.24 -2.93
C SER A 60 -27.63 20.38 -2.06
N ASP A 61 -27.86 21.58 -1.55
CA ASP A 61 -29.20 22.12 -1.30
C ASP A 61 -29.08 23.65 -1.24
N GLY A 62 -29.73 24.31 -2.19
CA GLY A 62 -29.78 25.76 -2.34
C GLY A 62 -31.04 26.15 -3.10
#